data_AF-A0A2V5J342-F1
#
_entry.id   AF-A0A2V5J342-F1
#
_cell.length_a   1.000
_cell.length_b   1.000
_cell.length_c   1.000
_cell.angle_alpha   90.00
_cell.angle_beta   90.00
_cell.angle_gamma   90.00
#
_symmetry.space_group_name_H-M   'P 1'
#
loop_
_entity.id
_entity.type
_entity.pdbx_description
1 polymer ?
#
loop_
_entity_poly.entity_id
_entity_poly.type
_entity_poly.pdbx_seq_one_letter_code
_entity_poly.pdbx_strand_id
1 'polypeptide(L)'
;GTENPNLPTGDIEIIPNELRILNRADPLPFPLDAEPQNEDLRMTHRYLDLRRRRFARNLQIRHRAAKATRDYLDSQGFVEVETPILSKSTPEGARDFLVPSRIMPGKFYALPQAPQQYKQLLMVAGVEKYFQIAKCFRDEDLRADRQPEFTQIDIEASFVTPDDIFALTEGMLAAIFKAARNIEIKTPFDRLTYREALERFGSDKPDRRFAMELVDLGETFRESSFKVFRGALDAGGVVKAINAKGFAGITIGQADELTEIAKLHGAKGLAFIKAESGEWKSPIVKFFNDPEKTALQSKLNIEEGDCVFFAADKWEVACEVLGRLRLRVAEMQELMPPREIWDFLWVIDFPLFEWSADENKWNAMHHPFTRPKAGDMLLFEERKFPEVRAEAYDVVLNGVEIGGGSMRIYEPELQDKMFEALSIKPNDRESQFGHLLRAFRLGAPPHGGIAFGLDRLVMLICGEQSIRDVMAFPKNNRAMDLMTQSPAEVDPKQLRELRIRLAGAAPESRAPSGPK
;
A
#
# COMPACT_ATOMS: atom_id res chain seq x y z
N GLY A 1 22.33 -25.59 -40.55
CA GLY A 1 21.71 -24.35 -40.08
C GLY A 1 22.72 -23.23 -39.90
N THR A 2 22.21 -22.01 -39.75
CA THR A 2 22.97 -20.85 -39.31
C THR A 2 22.92 -20.79 -37.79
N GLU A 3 24.06 -20.69 -37.12
CA GLU A 3 24.13 -20.53 -35.66
C GLU A 3 23.44 -19.22 -35.24
N ASN A 4 22.60 -19.29 -34.20
CA ASN A 4 21.92 -18.11 -33.65
C ASN A 4 22.24 -17.90 -32.16
N PRO A 5 23.19 -17.02 -31.81
CA PRO A 5 23.62 -16.83 -30.43
C PRO A 5 22.53 -16.23 -29.51
N ASN A 6 21.41 -15.75 -30.06
CA ASN A 6 20.32 -15.17 -29.27
C ASN A 6 19.33 -16.22 -28.71
N LEU A 7 19.48 -17.50 -29.04
CA LEU A 7 18.59 -18.57 -28.60
C LEU A 7 19.38 -19.65 -27.84
N PRO A 8 18.87 -20.19 -26.72
CA PRO A 8 19.52 -21.31 -26.02
C PRO A 8 19.72 -22.56 -26.88
N THR A 9 18.92 -22.71 -27.93
CA THR A 9 18.99 -23.81 -28.90
C THR A 9 19.57 -23.37 -30.24
N GLY A 10 20.34 -22.27 -30.26
CA GLY A 10 20.82 -21.62 -31.49
C GLY A 10 21.77 -22.47 -32.34
N ASP A 11 22.42 -23.47 -31.73
CA ASP A 11 23.43 -24.31 -32.36
C ASP A 11 22.85 -25.60 -32.95
N ILE A 12 21.55 -25.85 -32.75
CA ILE A 12 20.87 -27.08 -33.19
C ILE A 12 19.59 -26.76 -33.96
N GLU A 13 19.22 -27.63 -34.90
CA GLU A 13 17.95 -27.56 -35.63
C GLU A 13 17.29 -28.94 -35.71
N ILE A 14 15.98 -28.97 -35.89
CA ILE A 14 15.21 -30.22 -36.04
C ILE A 14 14.91 -30.42 -37.52
N ILE A 15 15.38 -31.53 -38.10
CA ILE A 15 14.96 -32.01 -39.43
C ILE A 15 13.71 -32.87 -39.20
N PRO A 16 12.50 -32.41 -39.59
CA PRO A 16 11.28 -33.13 -39.26
C PRO A 16 11.07 -34.34 -40.17
N ASN A 17 10.81 -35.51 -39.58
CA ASN A 17 10.40 -36.71 -40.31
C ASN A 17 8.88 -36.78 -40.53
N GLU A 18 8.11 -36.15 -39.65
CA GLU A 18 6.64 -36.09 -39.68
C GLU A 18 6.18 -34.72 -39.17
N LEU A 19 5.14 -34.15 -39.79
CA LEU A 19 4.45 -32.95 -39.32
C LEU A 19 2.96 -33.27 -39.13
N ARG A 20 2.47 -33.13 -37.90
CA ARG A 20 1.05 -33.28 -37.58
C ARG A 20 0.49 -31.97 -37.02
N ILE A 21 -0.52 -31.43 -37.69
CA ILE A 21 -1.27 -30.28 -37.18
C ILE A 21 -2.24 -30.80 -36.11
N LEU A 22 -1.97 -30.46 -34.86
CA LEU A 22 -2.83 -30.86 -33.72
C LEU A 22 -4.11 -30.01 -33.67
N ASN A 23 -3.98 -28.70 -33.87
CA ASN A 23 -5.10 -27.78 -33.95
C ASN A 23 -4.71 -26.57 -34.82
N ARG A 24 -5.66 -26.07 -35.62
CA ARG A 24 -5.47 -24.85 -36.42
C ARG A 24 -5.94 -23.66 -35.60
N ALA A 25 -5.17 -22.57 -35.62
CA ALA A 25 -5.56 -21.32 -35.00
C ALA A 25 -6.10 -20.36 -36.07
N ASP A 26 -7.15 -19.61 -35.71
CA ASP A 26 -7.58 -18.43 -36.46
C ASP A 26 -6.50 -17.33 -36.40
N PRO A 27 -6.58 -16.31 -37.28
CA PRO A 27 -5.70 -15.15 -37.20
C PRO A 27 -5.71 -14.54 -35.79
N LEU A 28 -4.51 -14.30 -35.24
CA LEU A 28 -4.38 -13.79 -33.89
C LEU A 28 -4.84 -12.33 -33.82
N PRO A 29 -5.49 -11.90 -32.72
CA PRO A 29 -5.91 -10.52 -32.53
C PRO A 29 -4.72 -9.55 -32.36
N PHE A 30 -3.56 -10.06 -31.96
CA PHE A 30 -2.29 -9.33 -31.91
C PHE A 30 -1.09 -10.27 -32.03
N PRO A 31 0.07 -9.78 -32.52
CA PRO A 31 1.33 -10.51 -32.52
C PRO A 31 1.83 -10.82 -31.10
N LEU A 32 2.42 -11.99 -30.88
CA LEU A 32 2.95 -12.41 -29.57
C LEU A 32 4.40 -11.94 -29.32
N ASP A 33 5.10 -11.54 -30.38
CA ASP A 33 6.48 -11.10 -30.43
C ASP A 33 6.64 -9.56 -30.38
N ALA A 34 5.54 -8.82 -30.45
CA ALA A 34 5.49 -7.37 -30.25
C ALA A 34 4.65 -7.00 -29.03
N GLU A 35 4.84 -5.78 -28.51
CA GLU A 35 4.02 -5.24 -27.42
C GLU A 35 2.74 -4.62 -28.01
N PRO A 36 1.53 -5.19 -27.76
CA PRO A 36 0.30 -4.58 -28.25
C PRO A 36 0.08 -3.27 -27.49
N GLN A 37 -0.16 -2.18 -28.23
CA GLN A 37 -0.38 -0.86 -27.63
C GLN A 37 -1.72 -0.75 -26.87
N ASN A 38 -2.67 -1.66 -27.14
CA ASN A 38 -3.99 -1.64 -26.54
C ASN A 38 -4.10 -2.63 -25.37
N GLU A 39 -4.15 -2.11 -24.13
CA GLU A 39 -4.33 -2.91 -22.92
C GLU A 39 -5.67 -3.65 -22.91
N ASP A 40 -6.77 -3.01 -23.31
CA ASP A 40 -8.10 -3.63 -23.30
C ASP A 40 -8.16 -4.84 -24.24
N LEU A 41 -7.52 -4.76 -25.41
CA LEU A 41 -7.44 -5.89 -26.35
C LEU A 41 -6.62 -7.05 -25.75
N ARG A 42 -5.52 -6.74 -25.04
CA ARG A 42 -4.73 -7.73 -24.31
C ARG A 42 -5.52 -8.40 -23.20
N MET A 43 -6.29 -7.63 -22.43
CA MET A 43 -7.12 -8.15 -21.34
C MET A 43 -8.31 -8.96 -21.87
N THR A 44 -8.91 -8.57 -22.99
CA THR A 44 -9.97 -9.34 -23.67
C THR A 44 -9.47 -10.72 -24.11
N HIS A 45 -8.23 -10.78 -24.63
CA HIS A 45 -7.59 -12.04 -25.04
C HIS A 45 -6.47 -12.46 -24.08
N ARG A 46 -6.69 -12.33 -22.77
CA ARG A 46 -5.67 -12.55 -21.74
C ARG A 46 -5.00 -13.93 -21.84
N TYR A 47 -5.74 -14.96 -22.24
CA TYR A 47 -5.23 -16.31 -22.48
C TYR A 47 -4.17 -16.40 -23.60
N LEU A 48 -4.18 -15.49 -24.58
CA LEU A 48 -3.11 -15.33 -25.56
C LEU A 48 -1.99 -14.45 -25.02
N ASP A 49 -2.33 -13.36 -24.33
CA ASP A 49 -1.36 -12.44 -23.72
C ASP A 49 -0.41 -13.20 -22.76
N LEU A 50 -0.95 -14.13 -21.96
CA LEU A 50 -0.17 -14.97 -21.05
C LEU A 50 0.84 -15.91 -21.75
N ARG A 51 0.74 -16.13 -23.07
CA ARG A 51 1.75 -16.90 -23.83
C ARG A 51 3.04 -16.12 -24.05
N ARG A 52 3.01 -14.79 -23.93
CA ARG A 52 4.19 -13.95 -24.12
C ARG A 52 5.20 -14.23 -23.00
N ARG A 53 6.49 -14.29 -23.35
CA ARG A 53 7.59 -14.69 -22.45
C ARG A 53 7.59 -13.92 -21.12
N ARG A 54 7.34 -12.60 -21.17
CA ARG A 54 7.25 -11.73 -20.00
C ARG A 54 6.22 -12.22 -18.99
N PHE A 55 4.96 -12.45 -19.41
CA PHE A 55 3.90 -12.87 -18.49
C PHE A 55 3.98 -14.33 -18.07
N ALA A 56 4.41 -15.22 -18.96
CA ALA A 56 4.70 -16.60 -18.59
C ALA A 56 5.77 -16.67 -17.48
N ARG A 57 6.84 -15.88 -17.61
CA ARG A 57 7.89 -15.74 -16.58
C ARG A 57 7.31 -15.18 -15.28
N ASN A 58 6.48 -14.14 -15.34
CA ASN A 58 5.90 -13.53 -14.13
C ASN A 58 5.03 -14.51 -13.35
N LEU A 59 4.22 -15.34 -14.04
CA LEU A 59 3.45 -16.41 -13.39
C LEU A 59 4.35 -17.48 -12.74
N GLN A 60 5.47 -17.84 -13.39
CA GLN A 60 6.46 -18.75 -12.80
C GLN A 60 7.11 -18.15 -11.56
N ILE A 61 7.52 -16.87 -11.61
CA ILE A 61 8.06 -16.14 -10.45
C ILE A 61 7.05 -16.11 -9.31
N ARG A 62 5.78 -15.80 -9.60
CA ARG A 62 4.70 -15.83 -8.60
C ARG A 62 4.59 -17.19 -7.92
N HIS A 63 4.59 -18.27 -8.70
CA HIS A 63 4.54 -19.63 -8.17
C HIS A 63 5.74 -19.92 -7.27
N ARG A 64 6.96 -19.56 -7.69
CA ARG A 64 8.18 -19.75 -6.89
C ARG A 64 8.15 -18.96 -5.59
N ALA A 65 7.69 -17.70 -5.63
CA ALA A 65 7.52 -16.88 -4.44
C ALA A 65 6.54 -17.54 -3.45
N ALA A 66 5.35 -17.93 -3.91
CA ALA A 66 4.36 -18.58 -3.05
C ALA A 66 4.84 -19.93 -2.47
N LYS A 67 5.61 -20.71 -3.24
CA LYS A 67 6.22 -21.96 -2.73
C LYS A 67 7.28 -21.65 -1.67
N ALA A 68 8.17 -20.70 -1.92
CA ALA A 68 9.23 -20.32 -1.00
C ALA A 68 8.67 -19.75 0.31
N THR A 69 7.58 -18.99 0.26
CA THR A 69 6.82 -18.56 1.46
C THR A 69 6.39 -19.76 2.28
N ARG A 70 5.73 -20.75 1.67
CA ARG A 70 5.28 -21.97 2.36
C ARG A 70 6.45 -22.75 2.96
N ASP A 71 7.46 -23.05 2.15
CA ASP A 71 8.62 -23.82 2.58
C ASP A 71 9.33 -23.14 3.77
N TYR A 72 9.49 -21.81 3.71
CA TYR A 72 10.12 -21.05 4.79
C TYR A 72 9.27 -21.07 6.06
N LEU A 73 7.98 -20.74 5.98
CA LEU A 73 7.11 -20.68 7.16
C LEU A 73 6.92 -22.06 7.82
N ASP A 74 6.78 -23.13 7.02
CA ASP A 74 6.77 -24.51 7.50
C ASP A 74 8.07 -24.84 8.26
N SER A 75 9.23 -24.47 7.71
CA SER A 75 10.52 -24.66 8.41
C SER A 75 10.63 -23.89 9.74
N GLN A 76 9.83 -22.82 9.92
CA GLN A 76 9.75 -22.04 11.16
C GLN A 76 8.66 -22.55 12.13
N GLY A 77 7.99 -23.65 11.76
CA GLY A 77 6.94 -24.30 12.55
C GLY A 77 5.57 -23.63 12.44
N PHE A 78 5.32 -22.84 11.39
CA PHE A 78 4.01 -22.27 11.14
C PHE A 78 3.12 -23.27 10.40
N VAL A 79 1.82 -23.25 10.71
CA VAL A 79 0.82 -24.12 10.07
C VAL A 79 -0.06 -23.31 9.13
N GLU A 80 -0.22 -23.78 7.90
CA GLU A 80 -1.17 -23.19 6.93
C GLU A 80 -2.60 -23.59 7.34
N VAL A 81 -3.43 -22.62 7.73
CA VAL A 81 -4.83 -22.87 8.12
C VAL A 81 -5.76 -22.03 7.26
N GLU A 82 -6.72 -22.66 6.60
CA GLU A 82 -7.71 -21.95 5.79
C GLU A 82 -8.77 -21.28 6.66
N THR A 83 -9.15 -20.05 6.31
CA THR A 83 -10.20 -19.29 7.02
C THR A 83 -11.42 -19.05 6.15
N PRO A 84 -12.63 -18.93 6.71
CA PRO A 84 -13.85 -18.73 5.92
C PRO A 84 -13.84 -17.48 5.05
N ILE A 85 -14.30 -17.61 3.80
CA ILE A 85 -14.52 -16.48 2.86
C ILE A 85 -15.90 -15.85 3.04
N LEU A 86 -16.91 -16.61 3.48
CA LEU A 86 -18.24 -16.07 3.77
C LEU A 86 -18.30 -15.70 5.25
N SER A 87 -17.95 -14.46 5.58
CA SER A 87 -17.91 -13.97 6.95
C SER A 87 -19.05 -12.99 7.25
N LYS A 88 -19.10 -12.54 8.49
CA LYS A 88 -19.94 -11.42 8.91
C LYS A 88 -19.29 -10.11 8.45
N SER A 89 -20.09 -9.14 8.05
CA SER A 89 -19.61 -7.78 7.77
C SER A 89 -19.13 -7.12 9.06
N THR A 90 -17.94 -6.54 9.01
CA THR A 90 -17.29 -5.87 10.14
C THR A 90 -16.56 -4.64 9.63
N PRO A 91 -16.66 -3.48 10.31
CA PRO A 91 -15.95 -2.28 9.88
C PRO A 91 -14.44 -2.45 10.06
N GLU A 92 -13.74 -2.78 8.97
CA GLU A 92 -12.27 -2.92 8.93
C GLU A 92 -11.58 -1.81 8.11
N GLY A 93 -12.32 -0.75 7.76
CA GLY A 93 -11.79 0.45 7.11
C GLY A 93 -12.21 0.59 5.64
N ALA A 94 -12.34 -0.52 4.89
CA ALA A 94 -12.88 -0.49 3.53
C ALA A 94 -14.36 -0.88 3.49
N ARG A 95 -15.01 -0.74 2.32
CA ARG A 95 -16.34 -1.33 2.09
C ARG A 95 -16.23 -2.82 1.76
N ASP A 96 -17.15 -3.59 2.32
CA ASP A 96 -17.27 -5.03 2.07
C ASP A 96 -18.00 -5.32 0.76
N PHE A 97 -17.54 -6.34 0.03
CA PHE A 97 -18.38 -7.02 -0.95
C PHE A 97 -19.40 -7.91 -0.23
N LEU A 98 -20.68 -7.77 -0.56
CA LEU A 98 -21.76 -8.52 0.07
C LEU A 98 -22.20 -9.71 -0.79
N VAL A 99 -22.47 -10.85 -0.14
CA VAL A 99 -23.02 -12.05 -0.76
C VAL A 99 -24.37 -12.38 -0.12
N PRO A 100 -25.49 -12.30 -0.85
CA PRO A 100 -26.81 -12.56 -0.28
C PRO A 100 -27.03 -14.02 0.08
N SER A 101 -27.66 -14.28 1.22
CA SER A 101 -28.03 -15.64 1.63
C SER A 101 -29.40 -16.03 1.06
N ARG A 102 -29.41 -17.05 0.20
CA ARG A 102 -30.66 -17.69 -0.25
C ARG A 102 -31.45 -18.35 0.90
N ILE A 103 -30.72 -18.91 1.88
CA ILE A 103 -31.29 -19.70 2.98
C ILE A 103 -31.88 -18.79 4.07
N MET A 104 -31.23 -17.65 4.33
CA MET A 104 -31.65 -16.67 5.33
C MET A 104 -32.01 -15.34 4.64
N PRO A 105 -33.23 -15.20 4.14
CA PRO A 105 -33.67 -14.01 3.42
C PRO A 105 -33.42 -12.72 4.21
N GLY A 106 -32.88 -11.70 3.52
CA GLY A 106 -32.53 -10.41 4.12
C GLY A 106 -31.21 -10.42 4.93
N LYS A 107 -30.48 -11.54 4.95
CA LYS A 107 -29.14 -11.64 5.54
C LYS A 107 -28.08 -11.76 4.44
N PHE A 108 -26.92 -11.18 4.70
CA PHE A 108 -25.79 -11.15 3.78
C PHE A 108 -24.55 -11.65 4.51
N TYR A 109 -23.70 -12.36 3.78
CA TYR A 109 -22.30 -12.52 4.12
C TYR A 109 -21.51 -11.34 3.57
N ALA A 110 -20.33 -11.11 4.13
CA ALA A 110 -19.31 -10.25 3.56
C ALA A 110 -18.12 -11.10 3.12
N LEU A 111 -17.45 -10.68 2.05
CA LEU A 111 -16.14 -11.22 1.70
C LEU A 111 -15.05 -10.53 2.56
N PRO A 112 -14.08 -11.26 3.10
CA PRO A 112 -13.13 -10.73 4.08
C PRO A 112 -12.15 -9.75 3.45
N GLN A 113 -11.94 -8.61 4.12
CA GLN A 113 -10.88 -7.65 3.76
C GLN A 113 -9.48 -8.17 4.13
N ALA A 114 -9.42 -9.02 5.15
CA ALA A 114 -8.29 -9.82 5.61
C ALA A 114 -8.81 -10.94 6.54
N PRO A 115 -8.05 -12.03 6.81
CA PRO A 115 -8.43 -13.03 7.81
C PRO A 115 -8.17 -12.55 9.26
N GLN A 116 -8.24 -11.24 9.50
CA GLN A 116 -7.76 -10.56 10.71
C GLN A 116 -8.40 -11.08 12.00
N GLN A 117 -9.71 -11.31 12.00
CA GLN A 117 -10.41 -11.83 13.18
C GLN A 117 -10.12 -13.31 13.41
N TYR A 118 -10.06 -14.10 12.33
CA TYR A 118 -9.85 -15.54 12.43
C TYR A 118 -8.43 -15.87 12.88
N LYS A 119 -7.40 -15.17 12.39
CA LYS A 119 -6.03 -15.42 12.84
C LYS A 119 -5.84 -15.15 14.33
N GLN A 120 -6.49 -14.11 14.87
CA GLN A 120 -6.51 -13.86 16.32
C GLN A 120 -7.26 -14.97 17.09
N LEU A 121 -8.40 -15.45 16.57
CA LEU A 121 -9.10 -16.59 17.18
C LEU A 121 -8.27 -17.87 17.15
N LEU A 122 -7.42 -18.09 16.15
CA LEU A 122 -6.50 -19.22 16.10
C LEU A 122 -5.40 -19.11 17.17
N MET A 123 -4.99 -17.89 17.55
CA MET A 123 -4.12 -17.69 18.71
C MET A 123 -4.82 -18.09 20.01
N VAL A 124 -6.10 -17.70 20.18
CA VAL A 124 -6.93 -18.15 21.31
C VAL A 124 -7.11 -19.68 21.31
N ALA A 125 -7.21 -20.30 20.13
CA ALA A 125 -7.37 -21.74 19.99
C ALA A 125 -6.09 -22.55 20.26
N GLY A 126 -4.95 -21.90 20.51
CA GLY A 126 -3.68 -22.58 20.78
C GLY A 126 -2.98 -23.10 19.53
N VAL A 127 -3.26 -22.54 18.34
CA VAL A 127 -2.49 -22.86 17.11
C VAL A 127 -1.07 -22.31 17.20
N GLU A 128 -0.87 -21.24 17.98
CA GLU A 128 0.38 -20.54 18.27
C GLU A 128 1.13 -19.93 17.08
N LYS A 129 1.25 -20.60 15.93
CA LYS A 129 1.94 -20.11 14.73
C LYS A 129 1.10 -20.39 13.48
N TYR A 130 0.41 -19.38 13.01
CA TYR A 130 -0.51 -19.43 11.89
C TYR A 130 0.05 -18.71 10.68
N PHE A 131 -0.14 -19.29 9.49
CA PHE A 131 -0.11 -18.51 8.26
C PHE A 131 -1.18 -18.93 7.26
N GLN A 132 -1.42 -18.09 6.26
CA GLN A 132 -2.24 -18.43 5.09
C GLN A 132 -1.87 -17.54 3.91
N ILE A 133 -1.78 -18.12 2.71
CA ILE A 133 -1.82 -17.32 1.47
C ILE A 133 -3.29 -17.10 1.10
N ALA A 134 -3.90 -16.05 1.66
CA ALA A 134 -5.33 -15.82 1.64
C ALA A 134 -5.77 -14.91 0.48
N LYS A 135 -7.01 -15.10 0.00
CA LYS A 135 -7.69 -14.13 -0.86
C LYS A 135 -8.43 -13.09 -0.02
N CYS A 136 -8.27 -11.83 -0.40
CA CYS A 136 -8.82 -10.67 0.29
C CYS A 136 -9.61 -9.81 -0.70
N PHE A 137 -10.66 -9.15 -0.21
CA PHE A 137 -11.62 -8.43 -1.03
C PHE A 137 -11.90 -7.05 -0.45
N ARG A 138 -11.78 -5.99 -1.25
CA ARG A 138 -12.07 -4.61 -0.84
C ARG A 138 -12.78 -3.85 -1.95
N ASP A 139 -13.95 -3.28 -1.64
CA ASP A 139 -14.74 -2.47 -2.57
C ASP A 139 -14.31 -0.99 -2.52
N GLU A 140 -13.12 -0.74 -3.06
CA GLU A 140 -12.46 0.57 -3.13
C GLU A 140 -12.19 1.00 -4.58
N ASP A 141 -11.89 2.29 -4.77
CA ASP A 141 -11.41 2.81 -6.04
C ASP A 141 -10.08 2.16 -6.45
N LEU A 142 -10.02 1.72 -7.71
CA LEU A 142 -8.89 0.98 -8.24
C LEU A 142 -7.73 1.89 -8.65
N ARG A 143 -6.51 1.37 -8.51
CA ARG A 143 -5.23 2.01 -8.88
C ARG A 143 -4.33 0.97 -9.55
N ALA A 144 -3.16 1.39 -10.04
CA ALA A 144 -2.19 0.47 -10.66
C ALA A 144 -1.75 -0.67 -9.72
N ASP A 145 -1.75 -0.42 -8.41
CA ASP A 145 -1.37 -1.34 -7.35
C ASP A 145 -2.56 -1.85 -6.52
N ARG A 146 -3.81 -1.61 -6.95
CA ARG A 146 -5.04 -2.03 -6.26
C ARG A 146 -5.99 -2.79 -7.17
N GLN A 147 -6.49 -3.92 -6.66
CA GLN A 147 -7.48 -4.78 -7.32
C GLN A 147 -8.57 -5.13 -6.31
N PRO A 148 -9.83 -5.33 -6.77
CA PRO A 148 -10.95 -5.60 -5.85
C PRO A 148 -10.81 -6.94 -5.14
N GLU A 149 -10.10 -7.88 -5.76
CA GLU A 149 -9.65 -9.14 -5.17
C GLU A 149 -8.11 -9.21 -5.28
N PHE A 150 -7.45 -9.50 -4.18
CA PHE A 150 -6.00 -9.58 -4.10
C PHE A 150 -5.59 -10.69 -3.13
N THR A 151 -4.29 -10.96 -3.05
CA THR A 151 -3.73 -12.10 -2.33
C THR A 151 -2.77 -11.60 -1.27
N GLN A 152 -2.97 -12.03 -0.03
CA GLN A 152 -2.08 -11.72 1.07
C GLN A 152 -1.32 -12.95 1.55
N ILE A 153 -0.11 -12.74 2.07
CA ILE A 153 0.55 -13.69 2.97
C ILE A 153 0.23 -13.20 4.38
N ASP A 154 -0.71 -13.86 5.05
CA ASP A 154 -1.14 -13.51 6.40
C ASP A 154 -0.44 -14.39 7.42
N ILE A 155 0.14 -13.77 8.45
CA ILE A 155 0.93 -14.43 9.49
C ILE A 155 0.46 -13.90 10.86
N GLU A 156 0.29 -14.79 11.83
CA GLU A 156 0.06 -14.42 13.24
C GLU A 156 0.74 -15.45 14.14
N ALA A 157 1.34 -14.99 15.24
CA ALA A 157 1.98 -15.85 16.22
C ALA A 157 1.70 -15.41 17.66
N SER A 158 1.65 -16.37 18.58
CA SER A 158 1.48 -16.17 20.02
C SER A 158 2.84 -16.11 20.73
N PHE A 159 2.89 -15.38 21.84
CA PHE A 159 4.07 -15.19 22.70
C PHE A 159 5.29 -14.63 21.96
N VAL A 160 5.05 -13.77 20.97
CA VAL A 160 6.07 -13.11 20.17
C VAL A 160 6.21 -11.63 20.53
N THR A 161 7.36 -11.07 20.20
CA THR A 161 7.66 -9.64 20.23
C THR A 161 7.75 -9.10 18.79
N PRO A 162 7.77 -7.77 18.59
CA PRO A 162 8.06 -7.19 17.27
C PRO A 162 9.36 -7.70 16.65
N ASP A 163 10.42 -7.91 17.46
CA ASP A 163 11.70 -8.41 16.96
C ASP A 163 11.63 -9.82 16.39
N ASP A 164 10.79 -10.68 16.96
CA ASP A 164 10.55 -12.02 16.42
C ASP A 164 9.85 -11.95 15.05
N ILE A 165 8.89 -11.03 14.89
CA ILE A 165 8.19 -10.79 13.62
C ILE A 165 9.12 -10.20 12.56
N PHE A 166 10.03 -9.30 12.96
CA PHE A 166 11.05 -8.74 12.08
C PHE A 166 11.99 -9.83 11.55
N ALA A 167 12.58 -10.63 12.44
CA ALA A 167 13.49 -11.70 12.05
C ALA A 167 12.82 -12.74 11.15
N LEU A 168 11.58 -13.14 11.49
CA LEU A 168 10.79 -14.07 10.68
C LEU A 168 10.56 -13.51 9.27
N THR A 169 10.10 -12.26 9.18
CA THR A 169 9.80 -11.58 7.93
C THR A 169 11.03 -11.43 7.04
N GLU A 170 12.14 -10.97 7.61
CA GLU A 170 13.39 -10.74 6.90
C GLU A 170 13.93 -12.03 6.27
N GLY A 171 13.91 -13.14 7.02
CA GLY A 171 14.30 -14.44 6.48
C GLY A 171 13.32 -14.96 5.41
N MET A 172 12.02 -14.72 5.58
CA MET A 172 11.01 -15.10 4.57
C MET A 172 11.24 -14.35 3.26
N LEU A 173 11.44 -13.03 3.32
CA LEU A 173 11.70 -12.21 2.15
C LEU A 173 13.02 -12.61 1.48
N ALA A 174 14.08 -12.86 2.24
CA ALA A 174 15.35 -13.37 1.70
C ALA A 174 15.16 -14.71 0.96
N ALA A 175 14.40 -15.65 1.53
CA ALA A 175 14.08 -16.93 0.90
C ALA A 175 13.28 -16.76 -0.40
N ILE A 176 12.27 -15.87 -0.40
CA ILE A 176 11.46 -15.56 -1.59
C ILE A 176 12.33 -14.99 -2.70
N PHE A 177 13.17 -13.99 -2.43
CA PHE A 177 14.04 -13.37 -3.43
C PHE A 177 15.08 -14.35 -3.99
N LYS A 178 15.66 -15.20 -3.13
CA LYS A 178 16.58 -16.26 -3.56
C LYS A 178 15.88 -17.27 -4.48
N ALA A 179 14.70 -17.75 -4.12
CA ALA A 179 13.98 -18.74 -4.91
C ALA A 179 13.42 -18.17 -6.23
N ALA A 180 12.97 -16.92 -6.22
CA ALA A 180 12.32 -16.29 -7.36
C ALA A 180 13.31 -15.77 -8.41
N ARG A 181 14.45 -15.22 -7.97
CA ARG A 181 15.39 -14.50 -8.85
C ARG A 181 16.87 -14.80 -8.57
N ASN A 182 17.18 -15.70 -7.63
CA ASN A 182 18.54 -15.96 -7.13
C ASN A 182 19.25 -14.70 -6.61
N ILE A 183 18.48 -13.79 -6.00
CA ILE A 183 19.00 -12.56 -5.39
C ILE A 183 19.20 -12.80 -3.90
N GLU A 184 20.36 -12.38 -3.38
CA GLU A 184 20.63 -12.39 -1.95
C GLU A 184 20.26 -11.03 -1.35
N ILE A 185 19.38 -11.08 -0.34
CA ILE A 185 18.93 -9.89 0.38
C ILE A 185 19.70 -9.80 1.69
N LYS A 186 20.27 -8.63 1.95
CA LYS A 186 20.99 -8.35 3.19
C LYS A 186 19.99 -8.11 4.33
N THR A 187 20.19 -8.83 5.43
CA THR A 187 19.50 -8.65 6.70
C THR A 187 20.52 -8.35 7.80
N PRO A 188 20.13 -7.70 8.92
CA PRO A 188 18.81 -7.15 9.19
C PRO A 188 18.49 -5.91 8.36
N PHE A 189 17.21 -5.55 8.24
CA PHE A 189 16.80 -4.31 7.58
C PHE A 189 16.95 -3.12 8.53
N ASP A 190 17.23 -1.95 7.95
CA ASP A 190 17.23 -0.71 8.72
C ASP A 190 15.84 -0.43 9.29
N ARG A 191 15.79 0.27 10.42
CA ARG A 191 14.53 0.66 11.06
C ARG A 191 14.49 2.17 11.20
N LEU A 192 13.41 2.78 10.75
CA LEU A 192 13.09 4.19 10.95
C LEU A 192 11.82 4.28 11.78
N THR A 193 11.78 5.21 12.73
CA THR A 193 10.50 5.59 13.32
C THR A 193 9.64 6.31 12.27
N TYR A 194 8.32 6.24 12.40
CA TYR A 194 7.37 6.99 11.58
C TYR A 194 7.74 8.47 11.54
N ARG A 195 8.09 9.03 12.70
CA ARG A 195 8.53 10.42 12.81
C ARG A 195 9.78 10.72 11.99
N GLU A 196 10.82 9.88 12.07
CA GLU A 196 12.04 10.05 11.25
C GLU A 196 11.74 9.90 9.75
N ALA A 197 10.88 8.96 9.37
CA ALA A 197 10.48 8.73 7.99
C ALA A 197 9.78 9.99 7.40
N LEU A 198 8.83 10.58 8.14
CA LEU A 198 8.18 11.81 7.72
C LEU A 198 9.11 13.02 7.79
N GLU A 199 9.90 13.18 8.86
CA GLU A 199 10.80 14.33 9.03
C GLU A 199 11.86 14.43 7.94
N ARG A 200 12.36 13.27 7.47
CA ARG A 200 13.45 13.20 6.48
C ARG A 200 12.96 12.99 5.05
N PHE A 201 11.84 12.31 4.83
CA PHE A 201 11.39 11.91 3.49
C PHE A 201 9.97 12.33 3.15
N GLY A 202 9.20 12.83 4.12
CA GLY A 202 7.82 13.26 3.91
C GLY A 202 6.85 12.11 3.65
N SER A 203 7.22 10.87 4.01
CA SER A 203 6.42 9.68 3.79
C SER A 203 6.74 8.58 4.80
N ASP A 204 5.70 7.84 5.20
CA ASP A 204 5.75 6.60 5.97
C ASP A 204 6.24 5.38 5.17
N LYS A 205 6.48 5.54 3.86
CA LYS A 205 7.08 4.54 2.96
C LYS A 205 8.16 5.18 2.10
N PRO A 206 9.28 5.59 2.71
CA PRO A 206 10.28 6.38 2.01
C PRO A 206 11.00 5.55 0.94
N ASP A 207 11.23 6.16 -0.22
CA ASP A 207 12.21 5.66 -1.19
C ASP A 207 13.57 6.32 -0.89
N ARG A 208 14.51 5.57 -0.30
CA ARG A 208 15.83 6.10 0.11
C ARG A 208 16.91 5.91 -0.95
N ARG A 209 16.55 5.39 -2.13
CA ARG A 209 17.54 5.04 -3.15
C ARG A 209 18.13 6.27 -3.87
N PHE A 210 17.54 7.44 -3.66
CA PHE A 210 18.05 8.74 -4.12
C PHE A 210 18.04 9.75 -2.98
N ALA A 211 18.78 10.85 -3.13
CA ALA A 211 18.98 11.86 -2.09
C ALA A 211 17.73 12.75 -1.85
N MET A 212 17.93 14.05 -1.59
CA MET A 212 16.86 15.06 -1.44
C MET A 212 16.01 14.86 -0.17
N GLU A 213 16.65 14.68 0.97
CA GLU A 213 15.96 14.68 2.28
C GLU A 213 15.37 16.06 2.59
N LEU A 214 14.30 16.07 3.38
CA LEU A 214 13.68 17.26 3.94
C LEU A 214 14.56 17.82 5.05
N VAL A 215 14.75 19.14 5.03
CA VAL A 215 15.56 19.85 6.02
C VAL A 215 14.68 20.84 6.78
N ASP A 216 14.79 20.83 8.11
CA ASP A 216 14.10 21.77 8.98
C ASP A 216 14.80 23.12 9.06
N LEU A 217 14.04 24.18 8.82
CA LEU A 217 14.50 25.56 8.76
C LEU A 217 13.69 26.45 9.72
N GLY A 218 12.93 25.87 10.65
CA GLY A 218 12.09 26.61 11.59
C GLY A 218 12.88 27.58 12.46
N GLU A 219 14.00 27.14 13.04
CA GLU A 219 14.90 28.02 13.80
C GLU A 219 15.52 29.11 12.92
N THR A 220 15.90 28.76 11.69
CA THR A 220 16.53 29.70 10.75
C THR A 220 15.61 30.87 10.42
N PHE A 221 14.31 30.59 10.22
CA PHE A 221 13.33 31.60 9.81
C PHE A 221 12.42 32.09 10.94
N ARG A 222 12.75 31.81 12.21
CA ARG A 222 11.92 32.17 13.37
C ARG A 222 11.64 33.66 13.46
N GLU A 223 12.65 34.48 13.15
CA GLU A 223 12.56 35.94 13.15
C GLU A 223 12.43 36.54 11.74
N SER A 224 12.12 35.71 10.74
CA SER A 224 12.13 36.13 9.34
C SER A 224 11.17 37.27 9.07
N SER A 225 11.58 38.20 8.18
CA SER A 225 10.70 39.27 7.72
C SER A 225 9.60 38.75 6.77
N PHE A 226 9.77 37.53 6.23
CA PHE A 226 8.80 36.90 5.35
C PHE A 226 7.60 36.36 6.15
N LYS A 227 6.46 37.07 6.05
CA LYS A 227 5.25 36.80 6.85
C LYS A 227 4.68 35.39 6.71
N VAL A 228 4.87 34.72 5.57
CA VAL A 228 4.36 33.37 5.36
C VAL A 228 5.09 32.37 6.25
N PHE A 229 6.43 32.43 6.29
CA PHE A 229 7.24 31.55 7.14
C PHE A 229 7.03 31.85 8.61
N ARG A 230 7.13 33.13 8.99
CA ARG A 230 6.89 33.54 10.37
C ARG A 230 5.48 33.19 10.85
N GLY A 231 4.46 33.41 10.02
CA GLY A 231 3.08 33.09 10.34
C GLY A 231 2.83 31.59 10.55
N ALA A 232 3.49 30.72 9.77
CA ALA A 232 3.41 29.27 9.98
C ALA A 232 4.05 28.86 11.32
N LEU A 233 5.22 29.41 11.66
CA LEU A 233 5.92 29.14 12.92
C LEU A 233 5.20 29.70 14.15
N ASP A 234 4.60 30.89 14.04
CA ASP A 234 3.81 31.50 15.10
C ASP A 234 2.53 30.69 15.40
N ALA A 235 1.99 29.99 14.38
CA ALA A 235 0.88 29.06 14.53
C ALA A 235 1.28 27.67 15.04
N GLY A 236 2.56 27.45 15.38
CA GLY A 236 3.09 26.17 15.85
C GLY A 236 3.38 25.15 14.74
N GLY A 237 3.39 25.59 13.48
CA GLY A 237 3.80 24.79 12.32
C GLY A 237 5.32 24.73 12.14
N VAL A 238 5.74 24.34 10.94
CA VAL A 238 7.16 24.18 10.56
C VAL A 238 7.46 24.88 9.25
N VAL A 239 8.74 25.18 9.02
CA VAL A 239 9.27 25.58 7.71
C VAL A 239 10.30 24.53 7.32
N LYS A 240 10.00 23.75 6.28
CA LYS A 240 10.89 22.72 5.75
C LYS A 240 11.21 23.00 4.29
N ALA A 241 12.32 22.44 3.81
CA ALA A 241 12.69 22.53 2.41
C ALA A 241 13.37 21.27 1.89
N ILE A 242 13.36 21.12 0.58
CA ILE A 242 14.19 20.15 -0.16
C ILE A 242 15.10 20.91 -1.12
N ASN A 243 16.31 20.40 -1.34
CA ASN A 243 17.23 20.91 -2.36
C ASN A 243 17.27 19.95 -3.57
N ALA A 244 16.71 20.40 -4.70
CA ALA A 244 16.79 19.71 -5.97
C ALA A 244 18.08 20.11 -6.70
N LYS A 245 19.09 19.23 -6.59
CA LYS A 245 20.41 19.45 -7.16
C LYS A 245 20.37 19.60 -8.68
N GLY A 246 20.95 20.67 -9.22
CA GLY A 246 21.00 20.92 -10.67
C GLY A 246 19.63 21.21 -11.32
N PHE A 247 18.60 21.60 -10.57
CA PHE A 247 17.23 21.79 -11.08
C PHE A 247 16.82 23.26 -11.30
N ALA A 248 17.75 24.22 -11.27
CA ALA A 248 17.44 25.63 -11.47
C ALA A 248 16.80 25.93 -12.84
N GLY A 249 17.17 25.13 -13.86
CA GLY A 249 16.61 25.17 -15.21
C GLY A 249 15.14 24.74 -15.33
N ILE A 250 14.45 24.48 -14.20
CA ILE A 250 13.02 24.14 -14.18
C ILE A 250 12.18 25.12 -15.02
N THR A 251 11.36 24.57 -15.91
CA THR A 251 10.46 25.33 -16.78
C THR A 251 9.26 25.89 -15.99
N ILE A 252 8.57 26.88 -16.55
CA ILE A 252 7.34 27.44 -15.96
C ILE A 252 6.28 26.33 -15.78
N GLY A 253 6.08 25.49 -16.80
CA GLY A 253 5.12 24.39 -16.73
C GLY A 253 5.42 23.37 -15.64
N GLN A 254 6.70 23.02 -15.43
CA GLN A 254 7.10 22.14 -14.33
C GLN A 254 6.89 22.81 -12.96
N ALA A 255 7.20 24.10 -12.82
CA ALA A 255 6.96 24.83 -11.57
C ALA A 255 5.46 24.94 -11.24
N ASP A 256 4.62 25.17 -12.25
CA ASP A 256 3.17 25.17 -12.12
C ASP A 256 2.64 23.78 -11.71
N GLU A 257 3.14 22.71 -12.34
CA GLU A 257 2.79 21.34 -11.97
C GLU A 257 3.12 21.03 -10.50
N LEU A 258 4.33 21.34 -10.05
CA LEU A 258 4.74 21.15 -8.65
C LEU A 258 3.89 22.01 -7.70
N THR A 259 3.50 23.21 -8.11
CA THR A 259 2.63 24.08 -7.32
C THR A 259 1.23 23.50 -7.18
N GLU A 260 0.67 22.92 -8.25
CA GLU A 260 -0.64 22.25 -8.20
C GLU A 260 -0.61 20.98 -7.35
N ILE A 261 0.48 20.20 -7.40
CA ILE A 261 0.69 19.08 -6.47
C ILE A 261 0.67 19.58 -5.02
N ALA A 262 1.40 20.65 -4.70
CA ALA A 262 1.43 21.20 -3.36
C ALA A 262 0.03 21.64 -2.88
N LYS A 263 -0.76 22.30 -3.74
CA LYS A 263 -2.13 22.74 -3.43
C LYS A 263 -3.09 21.59 -3.22
N LEU A 264 -3.00 20.55 -4.04
CA LEU A 264 -3.85 19.36 -3.94
C LEU A 264 -3.67 18.65 -2.59
N HIS A 265 -2.51 18.82 -1.96
CA HIS A 265 -2.17 18.28 -0.64
C HIS A 265 -2.20 19.33 0.49
N GLY A 266 -2.98 20.40 0.30
CA GLY A 266 -3.34 21.34 1.37
C GLY A 266 -2.45 22.57 1.52
N ALA A 267 -1.33 22.67 0.80
CA ALA A 267 -0.54 23.89 0.82
C ALA A 267 -1.26 25.06 0.13
N LYS A 268 -1.04 26.28 0.62
CA LYS A 268 -1.61 27.49 -0.02
C LYS A 268 -0.85 27.93 -1.28
N GLY A 269 0.35 27.41 -1.47
CA GLY A 269 1.22 27.69 -2.60
C GLY A 269 2.59 27.05 -2.40
N LEU A 270 3.46 27.18 -3.40
CA LEU A 270 4.81 26.64 -3.39
C LEU A 270 5.82 27.78 -3.54
N ALA A 271 6.65 27.97 -2.52
CA ALA A 271 7.77 28.90 -2.59
C ALA A 271 9.02 28.13 -3.04
N PHE A 272 9.79 28.72 -3.96
CA PHE A 272 11.05 28.12 -4.42
C PHE A 272 12.12 29.17 -4.72
N ILE A 273 13.38 28.76 -4.71
CA ILE A 273 14.56 29.57 -5.04
C ILE A 273 15.40 28.85 -6.08
N LYS A 274 15.76 29.56 -7.15
CA LYS A 274 16.73 29.09 -8.15
C LYS A 274 18.09 29.72 -7.86
N ALA A 275 19.14 28.91 -7.71
CA ALA A 275 20.51 29.38 -7.65
C ALA A 275 21.09 29.43 -9.07
N GLU A 276 21.22 30.62 -9.64
CA GLU A 276 21.71 30.80 -11.01
C GLU A 276 22.52 32.08 -11.16
N SER A 277 23.57 32.02 -11.96
CA SER A 277 24.48 33.13 -12.26
C SER A 277 25.13 33.72 -10.99
N GLY A 278 25.37 32.91 -9.96
CA GLY A 278 25.91 33.34 -8.68
C GLY A 278 24.92 34.10 -7.78
N GLU A 279 23.64 34.13 -8.14
CA GLU A 279 22.57 34.80 -7.38
C GLU A 279 21.38 33.88 -7.11
N TRP A 280 20.60 34.20 -6.07
CA TRP A 280 19.35 33.51 -5.76
C TRP A 280 18.15 34.25 -6.36
N LYS A 281 17.56 33.66 -7.40
CA LYS A 281 16.39 34.20 -8.09
C LYS A 281 15.11 33.68 -7.46
N SER A 282 14.43 34.54 -6.69
CA SER A 282 13.06 34.30 -6.20
C SER A 282 12.44 35.56 -5.60
N PRO A 283 11.09 35.74 -5.68
CA PRO A 283 10.41 36.84 -5.02
C PRO A 283 10.57 36.86 -3.49
N ILE A 284 10.95 35.73 -2.86
CA ILE A 284 11.07 35.63 -1.41
C ILE A 284 12.46 36.06 -0.89
N VAL A 285 13.49 36.04 -1.73
CA VAL A 285 14.90 36.27 -1.32
C VAL A 285 15.11 37.68 -0.77
N LYS A 286 14.34 38.67 -1.24
CA LYS A 286 14.38 40.05 -0.72
C LYS A 286 13.96 40.19 0.74
N PHE A 287 13.31 39.18 1.31
CA PHE A 287 12.88 39.16 2.71
C PHE A 287 13.92 38.49 3.62
N PHE A 288 14.97 37.88 3.06
CA PHE A 288 15.99 37.17 3.83
C PHE A 288 17.17 38.07 4.17
N ASN A 289 17.61 38.03 5.42
CA ASN A 289 18.84 38.65 5.89
C ASN A 289 20.07 37.74 5.64
N ASP A 290 21.28 38.28 5.80
CA ASP A 290 22.51 37.53 5.51
C ASP A 290 22.73 36.30 6.40
N PRO A 291 22.42 36.34 7.72
CA PRO A 291 22.41 35.14 8.56
C PRO A 291 21.47 34.03 8.05
N GLU A 292 20.23 34.38 7.66
CA GLU A 292 19.25 33.43 7.11
C GLU A 292 19.76 32.80 5.82
N LYS A 293 20.33 33.61 4.90
CA LYS A 293 20.91 33.11 3.65
C LYS A 293 22.09 32.17 3.92
N THR A 294 22.99 32.55 4.81
CA THR A 294 24.17 31.73 5.15
C THR A 294 23.75 30.39 5.76
N ALA A 295 22.80 30.42 6.70
CA ALA A 295 22.27 29.21 7.34
C ALA A 295 21.52 28.33 6.34
N LEU A 296 20.72 28.92 5.46
CA LEU A 296 20.01 28.19 4.40
C LEU A 296 21.00 27.51 3.43
N GLN A 297 22.01 28.23 2.97
CA GLN A 297 23.04 27.69 2.08
C GLN A 297 23.79 26.53 2.73
N SER A 298 24.18 26.67 4.00
CA SER A 298 24.91 25.62 4.73
C SER A 298 24.04 24.41 5.03
N LYS A 299 22.78 24.58 5.46
CA LYS A 299 21.92 23.44 5.84
C LYS A 299 21.47 22.60 4.64
N LEU A 300 21.23 23.24 3.49
CA LEU A 300 20.80 22.57 2.26
C LEU A 300 21.96 22.26 1.29
N ASN A 301 23.18 22.66 1.65
CA ASN A 301 24.37 22.62 0.79
C ASN A 301 24.07 23.21 -0.60
N ILE A 302 23.52 24.42 -0.68
CA ILE A 302 23.06 24.98 -1.98
C ILE A 302 24.27 25.31 -2.86
N GLU A 303 24.24 24.77 -4.07
CA GLU A 303 25.24 25.00 -5.12
C GLU A 303 24.63 25.76 -6.31
N GLU A 304 25.50 26.28 -7.18
CA GLU A 304 25.08 26.91 -8.44
C GLU A 304 24.37 25.87 -9.31
N GLY A 305 23.18 26.24 -9.84
CA GLY A 305 22.33 25.35 -10.62
C GLY A 305 21.25 24.62 -9.81
N ASP A 306 21.19 24.78 -8.49
CA ASP A 306 20.19 24.13 -7.64
C ASP A 306 18.83 24.84 -7.61
N CYS A 307 17.76 24.09 -7.32
CA CYS A 307 16.44 24.65 -7.02
C CYS A 307 15.95 24.17 -5.65
N VAL A 308 15.68 25.11 -4.75
CA VAL A 308 15.17 24.81 -3.40
C VAL A 308 13.67 25.03 -3.36
N PHE A 309 12.92 24.04 -2.86
CA PHE A 309 11.47 24.14 -2.66
C PHE A 309 11.15 24.15 -1.17
N PHE A 310 10.19 24.99 -0.77
CA PHE A 310 9.80 25.20 0.62
C PHE A 310 8.34 24.84 0.86
N ALA A 311 8.07 24.27 2.04
CA ALA A 311 6.74 24.16 2.60
C ALA A 311 6.72 24.78 4.01
N ALA A 312 5.73 25.62 4.26
CA ALA A 312 5.54 26.34 5.53
C ALA A 312 4.09 26.20 5.98
N ASP A 313 3.80 25.19 6.79
CA ASP A 313 2.44 24.85 7.25
C ASP A 313 2.53 23.97 8.53
N LYS A 314 1.44 23.33 8.92
CA LYS A 314 1.44 22.23 9.90
C LYS A 314 2.45 21.15 9.50
N TRP A 315 3.03 20.48 10.50
CA TRP A 315 4.10 19.51 10.30
C TRP A 315 3.73 18.41 9.28
N GLU A 316 2.53 17.86 9.39
CA GLU A 316 2.01 16.80 8.51
C GLU A 316 1.90 17.28 7.06
N VAL A 317 1.30 18.47 6.86
CA VAL A 317 1.09 19.05 5.53
C VAL A 317 2.44 19.40 4.87
N ALA A 318 3.35 20.00 5.63
CA ALA A 318 4.68 20.36 5.11
C ALA A 318 5.48 19.12 4.71
N CYS A 319 5.43 18.06 5.53
CA CYS A 319 6.10 16.79 5.24
C CYS A 319 5.48 16.11 4.02
N GLU A 320 4.15 15.96 3.95
CA GLU A 320 3.47 15.30 2.84
C GLU A 320 3.73 16.02 1.51
N VAL A 321 3.61 17.35 1.50
CA VAL A 321 3.85 18.14 0.29
C VAL A 321 5.28 17.95 -0.19
N LEU A 322 6.29 18.14 0.68
CA LEU A 322 7.68 18.01 0.26
C LEU A 322 8.06 16.57 -0.11
N GLY A 323 7.50 15.56 0.55
CA GLY A 323 7.72 14.15 0.19
C GLY A 323 7.20 13.82 -1.22
N ARG A 324 6.04 14.35 -1.59
CA ARG A 324 5.49 14.20 -2.95
C ARG A 324 6.29 14.97 -3.99
N LEU A 325 6.68 16.21 -3.68
CA LEU A 325 7.52 17.00 -4.57
C LEU A 325 8.87 16.33 -4.78
N ARG A 326 9.47 15.76 -3.72
CA ARG A 326 10.72 15.00 -3.80
C ARG A 326 10.64 13.88 -4.83
N LEU A 327 9.60 13.04 -4.77
CA LEU A 327 9.40 11.95 -5.73
C LEU A 327 9.20 12.49 -7.15
N ARG A 328 8.35 13.52 -7.30
CA ARG A 328 8.05 14.08 -8.62
C ARG A 328 9.27 14.75 -9.27
N VAL A 329 10.06 15.47 -8.50
CA VAL A 329 11.31 16.08 -8.98
C VAL A 329 12.32 15.00 -9.35
N ALA A 330 12.44 13.93 -8.56
CA ALA A 330 13.32 12.82 -8.91
C ALA A 330 12.92 12.14 -10.23
N GLU A 331 11.62 12.02 -10.53
CA GLU A 331 11.15 11.56 -11.84
C GLU A 331 11.51 12.54 -12.96
N MET A 332 11.25 13.84 -12.77
CA MET A 332 11.55 14.88 -13.78
C MET A 332 13.04 14.99 -14.11
N GLN A 333 13.90 14.74 -13.12
CA GLN A 333 15.35 14.77 -13.26
C GLN A 333 15.95 13.40 -13.63
N GLU A 334 15.12 12.37 -13.83
CA GLU A 334 15.55 11.00 -14.11
C GLU A 334 16.52 10.43 -13.05
N LEU A 335 16.36 10.86 -11.79
CA LEU A 335 17.16 10.41 -10.65
C LEU A 335 16.69 9.07 -10.07
N MET A 336 15.55 8.56 -10.54
CA MET A 336 15.01 7.29 -10.07
C MET A 336 15.94 6.13 -10.44
N PRO A 337 16.51 5.42 -9.46
CA PRO A 337 17.48 4.37 -9.73
C PRO A 337 16.84 3.15 -10.40
N PRO A 338 17.66 2.26 -11.01
CA PRO A 338 17.18 1.00 -11.55
C PRO A 338 16.35 0.21 -10.54
N ARG A 339 15.33 -0.49 -11.05
CA ARG A 339 14.40 -1.25 -10.21
C ARG A 339 15.05 -2.43 -9.50
N GLU A 340 16.18 -2.92 -10.02
CA GLU A 340 16.95 -4.00 -9.41
C GLU A 340 17.79 -3.57 -8.19
N ILE A 341 17.78 -2.28 -7.82
CA ILE A 341 18.31 -1.84 -6.52
C ILE A 341 17.23 -2.08 -5.47
N TRP A 342 17.53 -2.93 -4.48
CA TRP A 342 16.60 -3.31 -3.42
C TRP A 342 16.96 -2.62 -2.11
N ASP A 343 16.15 -1.63 -1.72
CA ASP A 343 16.24 -0.93 -0.45
C ASP A 343 15.08 -1.34 0.46
N PHE A 344 15.39 -2.21 1.42
CA PHE A 344 14.45 -2.66 2.43
C PHE A 344 14.62 -1.86 3.73
N LEU A 345 13.50 -1.50 4.34
CA LEU A 345 13.48 -0.94 5.69
C LEU A 345 12.18 -1.30 6.41
N TRP A 346 12.23 -1.18 7.74
CA TRP A 346 11.05 -1.10 8.59
C TRP A 346 10.73 0.35 8.92
N VAL A 347 9.44 0.68 8.89
CA VAL A 347 8.91 1.86 9.58
C VAL A 347 8.19 1.37 10.83
N ILE A 348 8.51 1.95 11.98
CA ILE A 348 8.00 1.55 13.30
C ILE A 348 7.47 2.76 14.07
N ASP A 349 6.92 2.58 15.26
CA ASP A 349 6.53 3.68 16.15
C ASP A 349 5.48 4.62 15.53
N PHE A 350 4.59 4.07 14.70
CA PHE A 350 3.44 4.78 14.17
C PHE A 350 2.58 5.36 15.30
N PRO A 351 1.91 6.51 15.10
CA PRO A 351 0.91 6.97 16.04
C PRO A 351 -0.25 5.97 16.08
N LEU A 352 -0.84 5.81 17.27
CA LEU A 352 -1.94 4.87 17.48
C LEU A 352 -3.26 5.41 16.92
N PHE A 353 -3.42 6.74 16.96
CA PHE A 353 -4.62 7.45 16.56
C PHE A 353 -4.34 8.46 15.46
N GLU A 354 -5.33 8.64 14.59
CA GLU A 354 -5.38 9.71 13.61
C GLU A 354 -6.68 10.52 13.81
N TRP A 355 -6.59 11.84 13.74
CA TRP A 355 -7.77 12.70 13.85
C TRP A 355 -8.48 12.82 12.52
N SER A 356 -9.75 12.43 12.46
CA SER A 356 -10.60 12.70 11.30
C SER A 356 -11.34 14.02 11.51
N ALA A 357 -10.98 15.02 10.69
CA ALA A 357 -11.68 16.31 10.67
C ALA A 357 -13.13 16.17 10.15
N ASP A 358 -13.36 15.26 9.20
CA ASP A 358 -14.66 15.02 8.58
C ASP A 358 -15.64 14.35 9.55
N GLU A 359 -15.15 13.39 10.33
CA GLU A 359 -15.96 12.66 11.31
C GLU A 359 -15.92 13.30 12.71
N ASN A 360 -15.05 14.29 12.91
CA ASN A 360 -14.81 14.98 14.17
C ASN A 360 -14.53 14.01 15.34
N LYS A 361 -13.70 12.99 15.09
CA LYS A 361 -13.31 11.98 16.08
C LYS A 361 -11.92 11.39 15.79
N TRP A 362 -11.38 10.68 16.77
CA TRP A 362 -10.19 9.86 16.62
C TRP A 362 -10.55 8.53 15.94
N ASN A 363 -9.77 8.19 14.92
CA ASN A 363 -9.78 6.89 14.27
C ASN A 363 -8.47 6.15 14.60
N ALA A 364 -8.48 4.83 14.51
CA ALA A 364 -7.26 4.04 14.64
C ALA A 364 -6.45 4.20 13.36
N MET A 365 -5.14 4.45 13.47
CA MET A 365 -4.28 4.58 12.29
C MET A 365 -4.17 3.26 11.50
N HIS A 366 -4.15 2.13 12.20
CA HIS A 366 -4.03 0.80 11.59
C HIS A 366 -5.31 -0.01 11.77
N HIS A 367 -5.56 -0.47 13.00
CA HIS A 367 -6.74 -1.25 13.33
C HIS A 367 -7.07 -1.10 14.83
N PRO A 368 -8.35 -1.12 15.25
CA PRO A 368 -8.78 -0.94 16.66
C PRO A 368 -8.24 -1.97 17.67
N PHE A 369 -7.53 -3.01 17.20
CA PHE A 369 -6.95 -4.07 18.03
C PHE A 369 -5.43 -3.94 18.17
N THR A 370 -4.85 -2.87 17.61
CA THR A 370 -3.42 -2.59 17.72
C THR A 370 -3.08 -2.13 19.13
N ARG A 371 -2.04 -2.71 19.72
CA ARG A 371 -1.60 -2.39 21.07
C ARG A 371 -0.87 -1.03 21.11
N PRO A 372 -1.15 -0.14 22.08
CA PRO A 372 -0.26 0.97 22.41
C PRO A 372 1.11 0.45 22.84
N LYS A 373 2.17 1.23 22.60
CA LYS A 373 3.48 0.96 23.20
C LYS A 373 3.37 0.96 24.72
N ALA A 374 3.99 -0.03 25.36
CA ALA A 374 4.00 -0.15 26.81
C ALA A 374 4.49 1.13 27.53
N GLY A 375 5.47 1.84 26.96
CA GLY A 375 5.99 3.10 27.48
C GLY A 375 5.03 4.30 27.40
N ASP A 376 3.99 4.21 26.57
CA ASP A 376 3.08 5.33 26.28
C ASP A 376 1.71 5.16 26.99
N MET A 377 1.58 4.16 27.86
CA MET A 377 0.33 3.86 28.57
C MET A 377 -0.17 5.03 29.42
N LEU A 378 0.72 5.79 30.05
CA LEU A 378 0.34 7.00 30.79
C LEU A 378 -0.27 8.06 29.88
N LEU A 379 0.31 8.26 28.69
CA LEU A 379 -0.22 9.21 27.69
C LEU A 379 -1.61 8.77 27.21
N PHE A 380 -1.81 7.46 27.04
CA PHE A 380 -3.10 6.90 26.68
C PHE A 380 -4.16 7.12 27.76
N GLU A 381 -3.82 6.91 29.04
CA GLU A 381 -4.74 7.14 30.18
C GLU A 381 -5.06 8.64 30.38
N GLU A 382 -4.07 9.51 30.16
CA GLU A 382 -4.25 10.97 30.17
C GLU A 382 -4.95 11.51 28.91
N ARG A 383 -5.32 10.63 27.96
CA ARG A 383 -5.98 10.97 26.69
C ARG A 383 -5.17 11.92 25.80
N LYS A 384 -3.84 11.89 25.89
CA LYS A 384 -2.91 12.58 24.99
C LYS A 384 -2.72 11.79 23.69
N PHE A 385 -3.84 11.47 23.03
CA PHE A 385 -3.88 10.57 21.87
C PHE A 385 -2.90 10.91 20.72
N PRO A 386 -2.61 12.18 20.38
CA PRO A 386 -1.61 12.50 19.35
C PRO A 386 -0.20 11.98 19.64
N GLU A 387 0.12 11.75 20.92
CA GLU A 387 1.47 11.37 21.38
C GLU A 387 1.61 9.85 21.61
N VAL A 388 0.50 9.10 21.58
CA VAL A 388 0.51 7.67 21.86
C VAL A 388 0.98 6.91 20.63
N ARG A 389 2.08 6.15 20.75
CA ARG A 389 2.56 5.27 19.68
C ARG A 389 1.94 3.88 19.77
N ALA A 390 1.82 3.26 18.61
CA ALA A 390 1.44 1.88 18.42
C ALA A 390 2.67 0.96 18.41
N GLU A 391 2.48 -0.28 18.87
CA GLU A 391 3.37 -1.41 18.52
C GLU A 391 3.01 -1.94 17.12
N ALA A 392 3.07 -1.03 16.14
CA ALA A 392 2.81 -1.31 14.73
C ALA A 392 4.07 -1.08 13.90
N TYR A 393 4.13 -1.77 12.77
CA TYR A 393 5.29 -1.78 11.90
C TYR A 393 4.91 -2.13 10.47
N ASP A 394 5.56 -1.44 9.53
CA ASP A 394 5.44 -1.67 8.10
C ASP A 394 6.81 -1.99 7.51
N VAL A 395 6.85 -2.94 6.58
CA VAL A 395 8.03 -3.22 5.77
C VAL A 395 7.88 -2.55 4.41
N VAL A 396 8.90 -1.78 4.05
CA VAL A 396 8.94 -0.97 2.85
C VAL A 396 10.06 -1.48 1.95
N LEU A 397 9.76 -1.56 0.66
CA LEU A 397 10.72 -1.86 -0.39
C LEU A 397 10.64 -0.77 -1.46
N ASN A 398 11.71 -0.02 -1.66
CA ASN A 398 11.82 0.97 -2.75
C ASN A 398 10.67 1.99 -2.75
N GLY A 399 10.28 2.50 -1.58
CA GLY A 399 9.16 3.44 -1.43
C GLY A 399 7.77 2.83 -1.52
N VAL A 400 7.68 1.49 -1.51
CA VAL A 400 6.42 0.75 -1.58
C VAL A 400 6.26 -0.08 -0.31
N GLU A 401 5.17 0.16 0.42
CA GLU A 401 4.73 -0.68 1.54
C GLU A 401 4.36 -2.08 1.01
N ILE A 402 5.15 -3.09 1.34
CA ILE A 402 4.93 -4.48 0.89
C ILE A 402 4.21 -5.33 1.93
N GLY A 403 4.17 -4.88 3.19
CA GLY A 403 3.43 -5.52 4.26
C GLY A 403 3.40 -4.67 5.53
N GLY A 404 2.45 -4.96 6.40
CA GLY A 404 2.19 -4.21 7.62
C GLY A 404 1.58 -5.08 8.70
N GLY A 405 1.84 -4.74 9.96
CA GLY A 405 1.52 -5.58 11.10
C GLY A 405 1.50 -4.82 12.42
N SER A 406 1.03 -5.50 13.46
CA SER A 406 1.09 -4.97 14.81
C SER A 406 0.98 -6.05 15.87
N MET A 407 1.46 -5.73 17.07
CA MET A 407 1.11 -6.45 18.29
C MET A 407 -0.34 -6.14 18.65
N ARG A 408 -1.06 -7.16 19.13
CA ARG A 408 -2.49 -7.04 19.42
C ARG A 408 -2.77 -6.78 20.89
N ILE A 409 -3.88 -6.12 21.13
CA ILE A 409 -4.49 -6.08 22.45
C ILE A 409 -5.14 -7.44 22.71
N TYR A 410 -4.78 -8.07 23.83
CA TYR A 410 -5.36 -9.34 24.28
C TYR A 410 -6.08 -9.21 25.62
N GLU A 411 -5.84 -8.12 26.36
CA GLU A 411 -6.51 -7.81 27.62
C GLU A 411 -7.88 -7.16 27.37
N PRO A 412 -8.99 -7.75 27.86
CA PRO A 412 -10.33 -7.18 27.65
C PRO A 412 -10.47 -5.74 28.13
N GLU A 413 -9.88 -5.39 29.27
CA GLU A 413 -9.95 -4.05 29.85
C GLU A 413 -9.26 -3.00 28.97
N LEU A 414 -8.10 -3.35 28.40
CA LEU A 414 -7.38 -2.46 27.48
C LEU A 414 -8.14 -2.31 26.16
N GLN A 415 -8.76 -3.37 25.67
CA GLN A 415 -9.57 -3.33 24.45
C GLN A 415 -10.83 -2.46 24.63
N ASP A 416 -11.45 -2.53 25.81
CA ASP A 416 -12.60 -1.66 26.14
C ASP A 416 -12.18 -0.18 26.20
N LYS A 417 -11.04 0.14 26.84
CA LYS A 417 -10.46 1.51 26.83
C LYS A 417 -10.17 1.98 25.39
N MET A 418 -9.64 1.10 24.54
CA MET A 418 -9.38 1.41 23.13
C MET A 418 -10.65 1.78 22.37
N PHE A 419 -11.72 1.00 22.54
CA PHE A 419 -13.01 1.31 21.92
C PHE A 419 -13.65 2.59 22.45
N GLU A 420 -13.43 2.93 23.72
CA GLU A 420 -13.87 4.22 24.28
C GLU A 420 -13.10 5.39 23.66
N ALA A 421 -11.78 5.27 23.49
CA ALA A 421 -10.97 6.28 22.81
C ALA A 421 -11.45 6.53 21.37
N LEU A 422 -11.81 5.47 20.66
CA LEU A 422 -12.35 5.50 19.29
C LEU A 422 -13.85 5.84 19.22
N SER A 423 -14.50 6.13 20.35
CA SER A 423 -15.94 6.45 20.42
C SER A 423 -16.86 5.38 19.83
N ILE A 424 -16.46 4.10 19.90
CA ILE A 424 -17.28 2.97 19.44
C ILE A 424 -18.30 2.64 20.53
N LYS A 425 -19.59 2.66 20.17
CA LYS A 425 -20.70 2.45 21.11
C LYS A 425 -20.79 0.99 21.57
N PRO A 426 -21.25 0.70 22.79
CA PRO A 426 -21.36 -0.68 23.30
C PRO A 426 -22.15 -1.64 22.39
N ASN A 427 -23.27 -1.20 21.81
CA ASN A 427 -24.06 -2.02 20.88
C ASN A 427 -23.28 -2.34 19.60
N ASP A 428 -22.45 -1.41 19.12
CA ASP A 428 -21.61 -1.61 17.95
C ASP A 428 -20.46 -2.57 18.26
N ARG A 429 -19.85 -2.47 19.45
CA ARG A 429 -18.83 -3.42 19.94
C ARG A 429 -19.35 -4.86 19.94
N GLU A 430 -20.52 -5.09 20.54
CA GLU A 430 -21.11 -6.43 20.61
C GLU A 430 -21.54 -6.93 19.23
N SER A 431 -22.21 -6.07 18.45
CA SER A 431 -22.71 -6.43 17.14
C SER A 431 -21.61 -6.64 16.10
N GLN A 432 -20.41 -6.05 16.25
CA GLN A 432 -19.31 -6.20 15.29
C GLN A 432 -18.25 -7.19 15.78
N PHE A 433 -17.86 -7.09 17.05
CA PHE A 433 -16.69 -7.79 17.61
C PHE A 433 -17.03 -8.73 18.77
N GLY A 434 -18.31 -8.90 19.15
CA GLY A 434 -18.70 -9.65 20.34
C GLY A 434 -18.15 -11.07 20.41
N HIS A 435 -18.02 -11.77 19.28
CA HIS A 435 -17.42 -13.11 19.23
C HIS A 435 -15.93 -13.11 19.59
N LEU A 436 -15.18 -12.12 19.10
CA LEU A 436 -13.75 -11.96 19.40
C LEU A 436 -13.54 -11.55 20.86
N LEU A 437 -14.34 -10.60 21.36
CA LEU A 437 -14.25 -10.14 22.75
C LEU A 437 -14.60 -11.25 23.75
N ARG A 438 -15.59 -12.09 23.44
CA ARG A 438 -15.89 -13.28 24.24
C ARG A 438 -14.73 -14.26 24.24
N ALA A 439 -14.09 -14.49 23.10
CA ALA A 439 -12.94 -15.38 23.00
C ALA A 439 -11.74 -14.85 23.82
N PHE A 440 -11.47 -13.55 23.80
CA PHE A 440 -10.37 -12.96 24.55
C PHE A 440 -10.50 -13.13 26.07
N ARG A 441 -11.72 -13.08 26.58
CA ARG A 441 -12.02 -13.35 28.00
C ARG A 441 -11.74 -14.79 28.44
N LEU A 442 -11.58 -15.73 27.50
CA LEU A 442 -11.27 -17.13 27.77
C LEU A 442 -9.76 -17.41 27.79
N GLY A 443 -8.93 -16.37 27.87
CA GLY A 443 -7.48 -16.50 27.97
C GLY A 443 -6.77 -16.35 26.64
N ALA A 444 -6.97 -15.22 25.94
CA ALA A 444 -6.15 -14.90 24.77
C ALA A 444 -4.68 -14.73 25.17
N PRO A 445 -3.73 -15.40 24.48
CA PRO A 445 -2.32 -15.18 24.71
C PRO A 445 -1.91 -13.81 24.13
N PRO A 446 -0.78 -13.23 24.61
CA PRO A 446 -0.09 -12.19 23.85
C PRO A 446 0.19 -12.68 22.44
N HIS A 447 -0.15 -11.90 21.43
CA HIS A 447 0.07 -12.28 20.04
C HIS A 447 0.26 -11.05 19.15
N GLY A 448 0.86 -11.28 17.99
CA GLY A 448 1.09 -10.28 16.98
C GLY A 448 1.26 -10.91 15.62
N GLY A 449 1.19 -10.11 14.58
CA GLY A 449 1.28 -10.62 13.23
C GLY A 449 1.43 -9.55 12.18
N ILE A 450 1.60 -10.01 10.96
CA ILE A 450 1.91 -9.20 9.78
C ILE A 450 1.20 -9.79 8.56
N ALA A 451 0.84 -8.92 7.62
CA ALA A 451 0.28 -9.31 6.34
C ALA A 451 1.08 -8.67 5.20
N PHE A 452 1.34 -9.43 4.13
CA PHE A 452 2.03 -8.93 2.93
C PHE A 452 1.12 -8.96 1.72
N GLY A 453 1.16 -7.93 0.89
CA GLY A 453 0.55 -7.99 -0.43
C GLY A 453 1.39 -8.86 -1.37
N LEU A 454 1.03 -10.13 -1.54
CA LEU A 454 1.77 -11.05 -2.43
C LEU A 454 1.83 -10.52 -3.86
N ASP A 455 0.73 -9.95 -4.34
CA ASP A 455 0.65 -9.37 -5.69
C ASP A 455 1.64 -8.21 -5.86
N ARG A 456 1.74 -7.33 -4.86
CA ARG A 456 2.65 -6.18 -4.85
C ARG A 456 4.11 -6.62 -4.72
N LEU A 457 4.40 -7.59 -3.86
CA LEU A 457 5.73 -8.18 -3.73
C LEU A 457 6.21 -8.79 -5.05
N VAL A 458 5.37 -9.61 -5.70
CA VAL A 458 5.71 -10.24 -6.97
C VAL A 458 5.83 -9.22 -8.10
N MET A 459 5.02 -8.16 -8.11
CA MET A 459 5.16 -7.04 -9.04
C MET A 459 6.56 -6.42 -8.95
N LEU A 460 7.04 -6.12 -7.74
CA LEU A 460 8.38 -5.57 -7.52
C LEU A 460 9.47 -6.55 -7.94
N ILE A 461 9.38 -7.84 -7.56
CA ILE A 461 10.35 -8.88 -7.95
C ILE A 461 10.43 -9.04 -9.49
N CYS A 462 9.30 -8.90 -10.18
CA CYS A 462 9.25 -8.98 -11.65
C CYS A 462 9.72 -7.67 -12.33
N GLY A 463 9.87 -6.57 -11.59
CA GLY A 463 10.18 -5.25 -12.13
C GLY A 463 8.99 -4.57 -12.83
N GLU A 464 7.76 -4.98 -12.53
CA GLU A 464 6.55 -4.53 -13.20
C GLU A 464 5.99 -3.22 -12.62
N GLN A 465 5.13 -2.54 -13.36
CA GLN A 465 4.50 -1.27 -12.95
C GLN A 465 3.10 -1.44 -12.35
N SER A 466 2.48 -2.58 -12.61
CA SER A 466 1.10 -2.85 -12.25
C SER A 466 0.98 -4.27 -11.73
N ILE A 467 0.18 -4.46 -10.67
CA ILE A 467 -0.08 -5.81 -10.14
C ILE A 467 -0.86 -6.67 -11.15
N ARG A 468 -1.52 -6.06 -12.14
CA ARG A 468 -2.19 -6.78 -13.23
C ARG A 468 -1.24 -7.63 -14.06
N ASP A 469 0.01 -7.20 -14.19
CA ASP A 469 1.04 -7.90 -14.98
C ASP A 469 1.61 -9.13 -14.26
N VAL A 470 1.22 -9.36 -13.00
CA VAL A 470 1.56 -10.55 -12.20
C VAL A 470 0.35 -11.35 -11.73
N MET A 471 -0.85 -10.97 -12.19
CA MET A 471 -2.11 -11.69 -12.01
C MET A 471 -2.50 -12.38 -13.31
N ALA A 472 -3.02 -13.61 -13.22
CA ALA A 472 -3.45 -14.35 -14.40
C ALA A 472 -4.61 -13.64 -15.11
N PHE A 473 -5.67 -13.31 -14.37
CA PHE A 473 -6.91 -12.71 -14.88
C PHE A 473 -7.30 -11.48 -14.03
N PRO A 474 -6.66 -10.32 -14.24
CA PRO A 474 -6.94 -9.11 -13.48
C PRO A 474 -8.21 -8.40 -13.95
N LYS A 475 -8.74 -7.50 -13.12
CA LYS A 475 -9.78 -6.54 -13.49
C LYS A 475 -9.17 -5.22 -13.99
N ASN A 476 -9.86 -4.52 -14.88
CA ASN A 476 -9.48 -3.17 -15.32
C ASN A 476 -9.81 -2.11 -14.25
N ASN A 477 -9.57 -0.82 -14.55
CA ASN A 477 -9.86 0.30 -13.63
C ASN A 477 -11.35 0.46 -13.25
N ARG A 478 -12.26 -0.20 -13.96
CA ARG A 478 -13.72 -0.19 -13.68
C ARG A 478 -14.19 -1.47 -12.97
N ALA A 479 -13.25 -2.21 -12.36
CA ALA A 479 -13.49 -3.51 -11.74
C ALA A 479 -14.07 -4.56 -12.71
N MET A 480 -13.86 -4.39 -14.01
CA MET A 480 -14.37 -5.30 -15.03
C MET A 480 -13.32 -6.32 -15.45
N ASP A 481 -13.74 -7.58 -15.56
CA ASP A 481 -13.04 -8.61 -16.33
C ASP A 481 -13.46 -8.47 -17.80
N LEU A 482 -12.54 -8.02 -18.65
CA LEU A 482 -12.82 -7.82 -20.08
C LEU A 482 -12.89 -9.14 -20.86
N MET A 483 -12.25 -10.20 -20.36
CA MET A 483 -12.25 -11.52 -21.00
C MET A 483 -13.61 -12.20 -20.81
N THR A 484 -14.15 -12.17 -19.60
CA THR A 484 -15.43 -12.81 -19.27
C THR A 484 -16.61 -11.84 -19.29
N GLN A 485 -16.37 -10.55 -19.54
CA GLN A 485 -17.35 -9.47 -19.50
C GLN A 485 -18.10 -9.44 -18.15
N SER A 486 -17.36 -9.51 -17.05
CA SER A 486 -17.90 -9.51 -15.68
C SER A 486 -17.60 -8.18 -14.96
N PRO A 487 -18.48 -7.66 -14.09
CA PRO A 487 -19.80 -8.19 -13.73
C PRO A 487 -20.82 -8.13 -14.89
N ALA A 488 -21.86 -8.94 -14.81
CA ALA A 488 -22.91 -9.06 -15.84
C ALA A 488 -24.31 -9.11 -15.20
N GLU A 489 -25.35 -8.95 -16.02
CA GLU A 489 -26.73 -9.16 -15.59
C GLU A 489 -26.97 -10.63 -15.21
N VAL A 490 -27.87 -10.84 -14.25
CA VAL A 490 -28.27 -12.17 -13.75
C VAL A 490 -29.71 -12.47 -14.16
N ASP A 491 -30.06 -13.75 -14.25
CA ASP A 491 -31.43 -14.16 -14.56
C ASP A 491 -32.38 -13.65 -13.45
N PRO A 492 -33.51 -12.98 -13.79
CA PRO A 492 -34.51 -12.54 -12.82
C PRO A 492 -35.00 -13.64 -11.86
N LYS A 493 -34.96 -14.91 -12.26
CA LYS A 493 -35.23 -16.06 -11.39
C LYS A 493 -34.26 -16.14 -10.21
N GLN A 494 -32.96 -15.89 -10.44
CA GLN A 494 -31.94 -15.88 -9.38
C GLN A 494 -32.23 -14.77 -8.36
N LEU A 495 -32.62 -13.58 -8.82
CA LEU A 495 -33.00 -12.48 -7.93
C LEU A 495 -34.23 -12.82 -7.07
N ARG A 496 -35.24 -13.47 -7.64
CA ARG A 496 -36.43 -13.94 -6.89
C ARG A 496 -36.06 -14.98 -5.84
N GLU A 497 -35.17 -15.93 -6.17
CA GLU A 497 -34.70 -16.93 -5.22
C GLU A 497 -33.91 -16.31 -4.05
N LEU A 498 -33.17 -15.24 -4.31
CA LEU A 498 -32.46 -14.45 -3.30
C LEU A 498 -33.36 -13.44 -2.55
N ARG A 499 -34.62 -13.27 -3.00
CA ARG A 499 -35.57 -12.27 -2.51
C ARG A 499 -35.03 -10.83 -2.59
N ILE A 500 -34.31 -10.53 -3.68
CA ILE A 500 -33.74 -9.21 -3.96
C ILE A 500 -34.52 -8.54 -5.09
N ARG A 501 -34.74 -7.24 -4.95
CA ARG A 501 -35.26 -6.37 -6.01
C ARG A 501 -34.23 -5.29 -6.33
N LEU A 502 -33.88 -5.16 -7.61
CA LEU A 502 -32.96 -4.12 -8.06
C LEU A 502 -33.64 -2.74 -7.97
N ALA A 503 -32.93 -1.77 -7.41
CA ALA A 503 -33.34 -0.38 -7.40
C ALA A 503 -33.11 0.22 -8.81
N GLY A 504 -34.17 0.60 -9.52
CA GLY A 504 -34.10 1.18 -10.86
C GLY A 504 -34.70 0.33 -11.98
N ALA A 505 -35.12 -0.91 -11.72
CA ALA A 505 -35.95 -1.65 -12.66
C ALA A 505 -37.34 -0.98 -12.74
N ALA A 506 -37.68 -0.42 -13.91
CA ALA A 506 -39.03 0.06 -14.18
C ALA A 506 -40.05 -1.05 -13.83
N PRO A 507 -41.18 -0.74 -13.18
CA PRO A 507 -42.17 -1.75 -12.88
C PRO A 507 -42.60 -2.43 -14.17
N GLU A 508 -42.53 -3.77 -14.22
CA GLU A 508 -43.05 -4.57 -15.33
C GLU A 508 -44.46 -4.07 -15.65
N SER A 509 -44.66 -3.57 -16.86
CA SER A 509 -46.00 -3.27 -17.36
C SER A 509 -46.78 -4.58 -17.32
N ARG A 510 -47.78 -4.67 -16.42
CA ARG A 510 -48.75 -5.77 -16.46
C ARG A 510 -49.29 -5.84 -17.88
N ALA A 511 -48.98 -6.92 -18.59
CA ALA A 511 -49.65 -7.21 -19.85
C ALA A 511 -51.16 -7.24 -19.57
N PRO A 512 -51.99 -6.56 -20.38
CA PRO A 512 -53.43 -6.60 -20.17
C PRO A 512 -53.89 -8.04 -20.27
N SER A 513 -54.54 -8.51 -19.21
CA SER A 513 -55.34 -9.73 -19.23
C SER A 513 -56.32 -9.62 -20.40
N GLY A 514 -56.13 -10.44 -21.44
CA GLY A 514 -57.04 -10.49 -22.58
C GLY A 514 -58.48 -10.76 -22.13
N PRO A 515 -59.48 -10.24 -22.87
CA PRO A 515 -60.88 -10.45 -22.52
C PRO A 515 -61.24 -11.93 -22.66
N LYS A 516 -62.18 -12.36 -21.81
CA LYS A 516 -62.77 -13.70 -21.74
C LYS A 516 -63.34 -14.19 -23.07
#